data_AF-A0A318HSK1-F1
#
_entry.id   AF-A0A318HSK1-F1
#
_cell.length_a   1.000
_cell.length_b   1.000
_cell.length_c   1.000
_cell.angle_alpha   90.00
_cell.angle_beta   90.00
_cell.angle_gamma   90.00
#
_symmetry.space_group_name_H-M   'P 1'
#
loop_
_entity.id
_entity.type
_entity.pdbx_description
1 polymer ?
#
loop_
_entity_poly.entity_id
_entity_poly.type
_entity_poly.pdbx_seq_one_letter_code
_entity_poly.pdbx_strand_id
1 'polypeptide(L)'
;MCEGTGIIEQRTYLKYCNGAETFYSYDPAHRRLQNLVVNAKAGTIMDNAYSYDAVSNVLGIKNNAPLPQSGKAGGQMSHSYTYDPLYRLA
;
A
#
# COMPACT_ATOMS: atom_id res chain seq x y z
N MET A 1 12.66 6.63 -12.45
CA MET A 1 12.76 6.87 -10.99
C MET A 1 13.75 7.99 -10.81
N CYS A 2 13.41 9.01 -10.03
CA CYS A 2 14.24 10.21 -9.92
C CYS A 2 14.95 10.28 -8.57
N GLU A 3 14.33 9.84 -7.46
CA GLU A 3 14.95 9.74 -6.13
C GLU A 3 14.37 8.54 -5.36
N GLY A 4 15.03 8.06 -4.32
CA GLY A 4 14.52 7.02 -3.43
C GLY A 4 15.46 6.69 -2.27
N THR A 5 14.89 6.28 -1.14
CA THR A 5 15.63 5.89 0.06
C THR A 5 15.05 4.62 0.67
N GLY A 6 15.86 3.92 1.48
CA GLY A 6 15.46 2.71 2.17
C GLY A 6 16.30 2.48 3.43
N ILE A 7 15.76 1.69 4.35
CA ILE A 7 16.56 1.01 5.37
C ILE A 7 17.13 -0.27 4.74
N ILE A 8 18.24 -0.82 5.22
CA ILE A 8 18.92 -1.97 4.59
C ILE A 8 17.89 -3.05 4.19
N GLU A 9 17.83 -3.35 2.88
CA GLU A 9 16.92 -4.30 2.21
C GLU A 9 15.43 -3.92 2.07
N GLN A 10 14.96 -2.75 2.55
CA GLN A 10 13.57 -2.33 2.40
C GLN A 10 13.42 -0.87 1.96
N ARG A 11 12.62 -0.64 0.91
CA ARG A 11 12.35 0.70 0.36
C ARG A 11 11.35 1.43 1.25
N THR A 12 11.69 2.59 1.78
CA THR A 12 10.79 3.42 2.59
C THR A 12 10.20 4.59 1.81
N TYR A 13 10.89 5.01 0.73
CA TYR A 13 10.48 6.15 -0.08
C TYR A 13 10.89 6.00 -1.55
N LEU A 14 10.05 6.55 -2.43
CA LEU A 14 10.27 6.58 -3.87
C LEU A 14 9.73 7.86 -4.47
N LYS A 15 10.51 8.52 -5.33
CA LYS A 15 10.04 9.65 -6.15
C LYS A 15 10.16 9.34 -7.62
N TYR A 16 9.04 9.49 -8.32
CA TYR A 16 8.96 9.36 -9.75
C TYR A 16 9.23 10.70 -10.43
N CYS A 17 9.69 10.64 -11.68
CA CYS A 17 10.03 11.84 -12.46
C CYS A 17 8.81 12.65 -12.89
N ASN A 18 7.61 12.07 -12.81
CA ASN A 18 6.34 12.81 -12.96
C ASN A 18 5.94 13.56 -11.67
N GLY A 19 6.77 13.52 -10.62
CA GLY A 19 6.54 14.17 -9.32
C GLY A 19 5.66 13.37 -8.36
N ALA A 20 5.25 12.16 -8.70
CA ALA A 20 4.56 11.28 -7.75
C ALA A 20 5.55 10.71 -6.73
N GLU A 21 5.12 10.62 -5.48
CA GLU A 21 5.91 10.13 -4.35
C GLU A 21 5.20 8.93 -3.71
N THR A 22 5.95 7.89 -3.38
CA THR A 22 5.44 6.72 -2.67
C THR A 22 6.17 6.55 -1.35
N PHE A 23 5.39 6.35 -0.30
CA PHE A 23 5.85 6.13 1.06
C PHE A 23 5.45 4.72 1.49
N TYR A 24 6.38 4.00 2.10
CA TYR A 24 6.18 2.63 2.58
C TYR A 24 6.44 2.61 4.08
N SER A 25 5.47 2.16 4.85
CA SER A 25 5.63 1.91 6.29
C SER A 25 5.54 0.41 6.56
N TYR A 26 6.36 -0.06 7.48
CA TYR A 26 6.50 -1.47 7.79
C TYR A 26 6.19 -1.72 9.26
N ASP A 27 5.58 -2.86 9.54
CA ASP A 27 5.43 -3.36 10.91
C ASP A 27 6.82 -3.58 11.53
N PRO A 28 7.13 -3.01 12.70
CA PRO A 28 8.47 -3.06 13.27
C PRO A 28 8.87 -4.47 13.73
N ALA A 29 7.92 -5.33 14.08
CA ALA A 29 8.20 -6.68 14.58
C ALA A 29 8.49 -7.67 13.45
N HIS A 30 7.69 -7.63 12.37
CA HIS A 30 7.75 -8.61 11.29
C HIS A 30 8.29 -8.05 9.98
N ARG A 31 8.53 -6.74 9.90
CA ARG A 31 8.98 -6.00 8.71
C ARG A 31 8.08 -6.21 7.49
N ARG A 32 6.79 -6.49 7.72
CA ARG A 32 5.75 -6.58 6.67
C ARG A 32 5.24 -5.20 6.31
N LEU A 33 4.93 -4.97 5.04
CA LEU A 33 4.39 -3.70 4.57
C LEU A 33 3.05 -3.42 5.26
N GLN A 34 2.99 -2.44 6.14
CA GLN A 34 1.77 -2.10 6.86
C GLN A 34 0.93 -1.12 6.05
N ASN A 35 1.57 -0.16 5.40
CA ASN A 35 0.86 0.84 4.60
C ASN A 35 1.72 1.38 3.44
N LEU A 36 1.04 1.67 2.33
CA LEU A 36 1.61 2.26 1.12
C LEU A 36 0.78 3.48 0.72
N VAL A 37 1.40 4.66 0.74
CA VAL A 37 0.78 5.93 0.35
C VAL A 37 1.42 6.43 -0.93
N VAL A 38 0.60 6.82 -1.90
CA VAL A 38 1.05 7.53 -3.11
C VAL A 38 0.45 8.93 -3.14
N ASN A 39 1.33 9.92 -3.13
CA ASN A 39 0.99 11.32 -3.29
C ASN A 39 1.38 11.79 -4.69
N ALA A 40 0.45 12.46 -5.36
CA ALA A 40 0.69 13.14 -6.62
C ALA A 40 0.37 14.63 -6.48
N LYS A 41 0.59 15.42 -7.54
CA LYS A 41 0.26 16.87 -7.54
C LYS A 41 -1.19 17.17 -7.14
N ALA A 42 -2.11 16.25 -7.44
CA ALA A 42 -3.53 16.39 -7.14
C ALA A 42 -3.93 15.93 -5.72
N GLY A 43 -2.97 15.47 -4.90
CA GLY A 43 -3.19 14.91 -3.57
C GLY A 43 -2.88 13.42 -3.48
N THR A 44 -3.34 12.78 -2.40
CA THR A 44 -3.19 11.35 -2.18
C THR A 44 -4.10 10.57 -3.12
N ILE A 45 -3.49 9.74 -3.97
CA ILE A 45 -4.21 8.91 -4.95
C ILE A 45 -4.32 7.44 -4.51
N MET A 46 -3.54 7.04 -3.52
CA MET A 46 -3.55 5.71 -2.92
C MET A 46 -3.09 5.79 -1.46
N ASP A 47 -3.79 5.10 -0.57
CA ASP A 47 -3.45 4.94 0.84
C ASP A 47 -3.87 3.52 1.28
N ASN A 48 -3.10 2.53 0.88
CA ASN A 48 -3.42 1.12 1.11
C ASN A 48 -2.94 0.69 2.49
N ALA A 49 -3.87 0.36 3.39
CA ALA A 49 -3.59 -0.33 4.64
C ALA A 49 -3.69 -1.85 4.44
N TYR A 50 -2.65 -2.58 4.82
CA TYR A 50 -2.55 -4.03 4.68
C TYR A 50 -2.79 -4.70 6.03
N SER A 51 -3.58 -5.77 6.02
CA SER A 51 -3.82 -6.62 7.19
C SER A 51 -3.33 -8.03 6.91
N TYR A 52 -2.85 -8.70 7.96
CA TYR A 52 -2.23 -10.01 7.86
C TYR A 52 -2.77 -10.96 8.91
N ASP A 53 -2.75 -12.26 8.62
CA ASP A 53 -2.91 -13.29 9.64
C ASP A 53 -1.59 -13.57 10.38
N ALA A 54 -1.64 -14.48 11.37
CA ALA A 54 -0.49 -14.84 12.20
C ALA A 54 0.68 -15.49 11.42
N VAL A 55 0.42 -16.01 10.20
CA VAL A 55 1.45 -16.62 9.34
C VAL A 55 1.80 -15.73 8.13
N SER A 56 1.39 -14.46 8.16
CA SER A 56 1.66 -13.42 7.15
C SER A 56 0.92 -13.55 5.81
N ASN A 57 -0.19 -14.27 5.72
CA ASN A 57 -1.09 -14.12 4.56
C ASN A 57 -1.80 -12.77 4.63
N VAL A 58 -2.05 -12.13 3.48
CA VAL A 58 -2.75 -10.84 3.43
C VAL A 58 -4.24 -11.08 3.58
N LEU A 59 -4.85 -10.64 4.67
CA LEU A 59 -6.31 -10.76 4.89
C LEU A 59 -7.13 -9.68 4.20
N GLY A 60 -6.49 -8.56 3.89
CA GLY A 60 -7.18 -7.47 3.22
C GLY A 60 -6.30 -6.28 2.92
N ILE A 61 -6.78 -5.50 1.95
CA ILE A 61 -6.18 -4.24 1.52
C ILE A 61 -7.30 -3.21 1.49
N LYS A 62 -7.15 -2.16 2.30
CA LYS A 62 -8.10 -1.05 2.32
C LYS A 62 -7.42 0.20 1.79
N ASN A 63 -7.90 0.73 0.66
CA ASN A 63 -7.49 2.03 0.18
C ASN A 63 -8.31 3.12 0.89
N ASN A 64 -7.65 3.94 1.71
CA ASN A 64 -8.26 5.06 2.43
C ASN A 64 -8.10 6.39 1.69
N ALA A 65 -7.54 6.39 0.46
CA ALA A 65 -7.40 7.59 -0.33
C ALA A 65 -8.79 8.24 -0.56
N PRO A 66 -8.88 9.59 -0.50
CA PRO A 66 -10.13 10.28 -0.76
C PRO A 66 -10.66 9.93 -2.15
N LEU A 67 -11.99 9.95 -2.29
CA LEU A 67 -12.60 9.78 -3.60
C LEU A 67 -12.11 10.90 -4.53
N PRO A 68 -11.63 10.56 -5.74
CA PRO A 68 -11.23 11.56 -6.70
C PRO A 68 -12.46 12.34 -7.20
N GLN A 69 -12.21 13.44 -7.91
CA GLN A 69 -13.27 14.19 -8.59
C GLN A 69 -14.15 13.24 -9.43
N SER A 70 -15.46 13.50 -9.43
CA SER A 70 -16.45 12.67 -10.15
C SER A 70 -16.00 12.30 -11.57
N GLY A 71 -16.16 11.02 -11.92
CA GLY A 71 -15.76 10.48 -13.22
C GLY A 71 -14.29 10.10 -13.37
N LYS A 72 -13.45 10.31 -12.34
CA LYS A 72 -12.06 9.82 -12.32
C LYS A 72 -11.99 8.49 -11.56
N ALA A 73 -11.18 7.56 -12.07
CA ALA A 73 -10.94 6.28 -11.41
C ALA A 73 -10.01 6.46 -10.19
N GLY A 74 -10.22 5.65 -9.15
CA GLY A 74 -9.41 5.64 -7.93
C GLY A 74 -10.21 5.99 -6.68
N GLY A 75 -9.51 6.18 -5.56
CA GLY A 75 -10.11 6.47 -4.26
C GLY A 75 -10.42 5.23 -3.44
N GLN A 76 -11.45 5.31 -2.60
CA GLN A 76 -11.76 4.29 -1.60
C GLN A 76 -12.07 2.93 -2.22
N MET A 77 -11.43 1.89 -1.71
CA MET A 77 -11.62 0.51 -2.14
C MET A 77 -11.28 -0.41 -0.97
N SER A 78 -11.94 -1.58 -0.89
CA SER A 78 -11.60 -2.62 0.07
C SER A 78 -11.59 -3.99 -0.59
N HIS A 79 -10.50 -4.72 -0.40
CA HIS A 79 -10.39 -6.14 -0.70
C HIS A 79 -10.28 -6.94 0.59
N SER A 80 -10.94 -8.11 0.61
CA SER A 80 -10.85 -9.09 1.68
C SER A 80 -10.49 -10.43 1.07
N TYR A 81 -9.60 -11.17 1.73
CA TYR A 81 -9.09 -12.44 1.25
C TYR A 81 -9.25 -13.51 2.32
N THR A 82 -9.65 -14.70 1.87
CA THR A 82 -9.72 -15.90 2.68
C THR A 82 -8.78 -16.96 2.13
N TYR A 83 -8.30 -17.81 3.02
CA TYR A 83 -7.36 -18.86 2.67
C TYR A 83 -7.87 -20.20 3.17
N ASP A 84 -7.62 -21.24 2.38
CA ASP A 84 -7.81 -22.62 2.82
C ASP A 84 -6.68 -23.05 3.79
N PRO A 85 -6.78 -24.25 4.42
CA PRO A 85 -5.75 -24.72 5.36
C PRO A 85 -4.36 -24.93 4.75
N LEU A 86 -4.24 -24.91 3.41
CA LEU A 86 -2.96 -25.01 2.69
C LEU A 86 -2.45 -23.61 2.27
N TYR A 87 -3.07 -22.54 2.77
CA TYR A 87 -2.75 -21.14 2.49
C TYR A 87 -2.93 -20.73 1.02
N ARG A 88 -3.86 -21.39 0.32
CA ARG A 88 -4.26 -21.00 -1.03
C ARG A 88 -5.44 -20.07 -0.94
N LEU A 89 -5.46 -19.05 -1.80
CA LEU A 89 -6.57 -18.12 -1.89
C LEU A 89 -7.86 -18.87 -2.23
N ALA A 90 -8.90 -18.66 -1.45
CA ALA A 90 -10.21 -19.31 -1.53
C ALA A 90 -11.32 -18.30 -1.83
#